data_AF-A0A3M0WX70-F1
#
_entry.id   AF-A0A3M0WX70-F1
#
_cell.length_a   1.000
_cell.length_b   1.000
_cell.length_c   1.000
_cell.angle_alpha   90.00
_cell.angle_beta   90.00
_cell.angle_gamma   90.00
#
_symmetry.space_group_name_H-M   'P 1'
#
loop_
_entity.id
_entity.type
_entity.pdbx_description
1 polymer ?
#
loop_
_entity_poly.entity_id
_entity_poly.type
_entity_poly.pdbx_seq_one_letter_code
_entity_poly.pdbx_strand_id
1 'polypeptide(L)'
;MRKTEQQLREELVRIGQLMYQKGFIAASDGNVSVRLDAERVLITPSGLHKGLLEPDDLVVVDMEGRMLGYGRHRSRQLRPTSELPMHLEAYRLRPDINAVVHAHPPIAVALSIAGIPLNDCLLPEVIVFLGLIPTTAYATPSSEENVRAIREFIGHHDGLVLQRHGSLTVGKDPMQAFMRLETLEQQARMRFMLAQLGAYNPMPPEEIRKLLAMRVKMGLAHPGEEEMFCTQCGVNHLGETHLQAMQPNPNAVLSGTAVPDEAVVRQKVAQIVASTLGKTDGNY
;
A
#
# COMPACT_ATOMS: atom_id res chain seq x y z
N MET A 1 -26.62 -7.84 -1.85
CA MET A 1 -27.26 -7.10 -0.74
C MET A 1 -26.22 -6.19 -0.10
N ARG A 2 -26.61 -4.98 0.30
CA ARG A 2 -25.74 -4.07 1.07
C ARG A 2 -25.55 -4.64 2.48
N LYS A 3 -24.30 -4.65 2.99
CA LYS A 3 -24.01 -5.09 4.36
C LYS A 3 -24.68 -4.16 5.37
N THR A 4 -25.14 -4.71 6.49
CA THR A 4 -25.61 -3.91 7.63
C THR A 4 -24.43 -3.23 8.32
N GLU A 5 -24.69 -2.19 9.11
CA GLU A 5 -23.64 -1.54 9.91
C GLU A 5 -22.92 -2.55 10.83
N GLN A 6 -23.67 -3.48 11.45
CA GLN A 6 -23.10 -4.52 12.30
C GLN A 6 -22.13 -5.43 11.53
N GLN A 7 -22.49 -5.87 10.33
CA GLN A 7 -21.62 -6.69 9.48
C GLN A 7 -20.35 -5.93 9.08
N LEU A 8 -20.45 -4.62 8.84
CA LEU A 8 -19.29 -3.77 8.55
C LEU A 8 -18.39 -3.58 9.77
N ARG A 9 -18.97 -3.47 10.97
CA ARG A 9 -18.19 -3.40 12.22
C ARG A 9 -17.37 -4.67 12.45
N GLU A 10 -18.00 -5.83 12.28
CA GLU A 10 -17.33 -7.13 12.37
C GLU A 10 -16.23 -7.28 11.31
N GLU A 11 -16.48 -6.80 10.08
CA GLU A 11 -15.49 -6.81 9.02
C GLU A 11 -14.28 -5.92 9.33
N LEU A 12 -14.48 -4.68 9.81
CA LEU A 12 -13.38 -3.78 10.18
C LEU A 12 -12.53 -4.34 11.32
N VAL A 13 -13.16 -4.94 12.33
CA VAL A 13 -12.46 -5.66 13.41
C VAL A 13 -11.62 -6.79 12.84
N ARG A 14 -12.19 -7.59 11.93
CA ARG A 14 -11.45 -8.66 11.26
C ARG A 14 -10.27 -8.14 10.44
N ILE A 15 -10.40 -7.03 9.72
CA ILE A 15 -9.26 -6.41 9.02
C ILE A 15 -8.19 -5.97 10.02
N GLY A 16 -8.57 -5.35 11.14
CA GLY A 16 -7.64 -5.00 12.23
C GLY A 16 -6.85 -6.21 12.76
N GLN A 17 -7.53 -7.34 12.97
CA GLN A 17 -6.91 -8.61 13.36
C GLN A 17 -5.94 -9.14 12.30
N LEU A 18 -6.34 -9.14 11.02
CA LEU A 18 -5.50 -9.61 9.92
C LEU A 18 -4.24 -8.75 9.75
N MET A 19 -4.37 -7.42 9.81
CA MET A 19 -3.22 -6.50 9.76
C MET A 19 -2.22 -6.81 10.88
N TYR A 20 -2.72 -7.02 12.10
CA TYR A 20 -1.86 -7.37 13.23
C TYR A 20 -1.20 -8.75 13.07
N GLN A 21 -1.97 -9.78 12.68
CA GLN A 21 -1.45 -11.14 12.46
C GLN A 21 -0.37 -11.18 11.37
N LYS A 22 -0.47 -10.32 10.36
CA LYS A 22 0.51 -10.19 9.28
C LYS A 22 1.72 -9.32 9.66
N GLY A 23 1.68 -8.67 10.83
CA GLY A 23 2.73 -7.77 11.30
C GLY A 23 2.78 -6.44 10.53
N PHE A 24 1.67 -6.01 9.94
CA PHE A 24 1.60 -4.73 9.21
C PHE A 24 1.33 -3.53 10.12
N ILE A 25 1.00 -3.78 11.38
CA ILE A 25 0.71 -2.78 12.40
C ILE A 25 1.30 -3.25 13.73
N ALA A 26 1.65 -2.32 14.61
CA ALA A 26 2.15 -2.56 15.94
C ALA A 26 1.47 -1.65 16.97
N ALA A 27 1.36 -2.12 18.22
CA ALA A 27 0.77 -1.36 19.32
C ALA A 27 -0.61 -0.75 18.94
N SER A 28 -0.71 0.58 18.88
CA SER A 28 -1.95 1.29 18.56
C SER A 28 -1.92 1.98 17.19
N ASP A 29 -0.96 1.66 16.32
CA ASP A 29 -0.90 2.24 14.98
C ASP A 29 -1.92 1.60 14.00
N GLY A 30 -1.90 2.06 12.75
CA GLY A 30 -2.84 1.68 11.72
C GLY A 30 -4.28 2.16 11.97
N ASN A 31 -5.10 2.13 10.92
CA ASN A 31 -6.52 2.44 11.02
C ASN A 31 -7.28 1.98 9.77
N VAL A 32 -8.57 1.67 9.95
CA VAL A 32 -9.45 1.21 8.88
C VAL A 32 -10.75 1.99 8.95
N SER A 33 -11.28 2.38 7.80
CA SER A 33 -12.62 2.95 7.71
C SER A 33 -13.41 2.37 6.55
N VAL A 34 -14.73 2.48 6.67
CA VAL A 34 -15.67 2.16 5.60
C VAL A 34 -16.80 3.18 5.56
N ARG A 35 -17.21 3.56 4.35
CA ARG A 35 -18.37 4.40 4.09
C ARG A 35 -19.64 3.63 4.43
N LEU A 36 -20.43 4.15 5.36
CA LEU A 36 -21.76 3.61 5.67
C LEU A 36 -22.77 4.08 4.62
N ASP A 37 -22.68 5.35 4.20
CA ASP A 37 -23.47 5.99 3.15
C ASP A 37 -22.80 7.31 2.67
N ALA A 38 -23.52 8.15 1.93
CA ALA A 38 -22.96 9.37 1.36
C ALA A 38 -22.38 10.33 2.41
N GLU A 39 -22.90 10.32 3.64
CA GLU A 39 -22.59 11.30 4.67
C GLU A 39 -21.81 10.71 5.85
N ARG A 40 -21.86 9.38 6.03
CA ARG A 40 -21.35 8.72 7.24
C ARG A 40 -20.23 7.72 6.95
N VAL A 41 -19.23 7.73 7.81
CA VAL A 41 -18.07 6.81 7.79
C VAL A 41 -17.95 6.12 9.14
N LEU A 42 -17.80 4.80 9.11
CA LEU A 42 -17.41 3.97 10.26
C LEU A 42 -15.89 3.85 10.28
N ILE A 43 -15.24 4.11 11.42
CA ILE A 43 -13.78 4.14 11.52
C ILE A 43 -13.27 3.62 12.87
N THR A 44 -12.06 3.07 12.86
CA THR A 44 -11.35 2.66 14.08
C THR A 44 -11.04 3.85 15.01
N PRO A 45 -11.12 3.66 16.34
CA PRO A 45 -10.79 4.72 17.29
C PRO A 45 -9.27 4.92 17.45
N SER A 46 -8.91 6.07 18.00
CA SER A 46 -7.53 6.38 18.39
C SER A 46 -7.12 5.60 19.66
N GLY A 47 -5.82 5.31 19.79
CA GLY A 47 -5.20 4.80 21.02
C GLY A 47 -5.48 3.32 21.37
N LEU A 48 -6.35 2.62 20.65
CA LEU A 48 -6.60 1.20 20.85
C LEU A 48 -5.77 0.33 19.90
N HIS A 49 -5.49 -0.91 20.31
CA HIS A 49 -4.80 -1.92 19.52
C HIS A 49 -5.75 -2.55 18.50
N LYS A 50 -5.45 -2.42 17.20
CA LYS A 50 -6.41 -2.76 16.12
C LYS A 50 -6.67 -4.26 16.01
N GLY A 51 -5.71 -5.08 16.43
CA GLY A 51 -5.88 -6.53 16.52
C GLY A 51 -6.76 -7.01 17.68
N LEU A 52 -7.17 -6.12 18.61
CA LEU A 52 -7.95 -6.45 19.81
C LEU A 52 -9.27 -5.66 19.90
N LEU A 53 -9.67 -4.99 18.82
CA LEU A 53 -10.91 -4.22 18.80
C LEU A 53 -12.13 -5.13 18.88
N GLU A 54 -13.19 -4.64 19.51
CA GLU A 54 -14.53 -5.21 19.41
C GLU A 54 -15.40 -4.34 18.48
N PRO A 55 -16.47 -4.90 17.86
CA PRO A 55 -17.35 -4.15 16.96
C PRO A 55 -17.90 -2.85 17.57
N ASP A 56 -18.10 -2.84 18.89
CA ASP A 56 -18.62 -1.71 19.64
C ASP A 56 -17.56 -0.61 19.95
N ASP A 57 -16.27 -0.88 19.74
CA ASP A 57 -15.21 0.14 19.85
C ASP A 57 -15.17 1.08 18.63
N LEU A 58 -15.79 0.69 17.50
CA LEU A 58 -15.77 1.50 16.29
C LEU A 58 -16.69 2.73 16.41
N VAL A 59 -16.26 3.84 15.82
CA VAL A 59 -16.96 5.13 15.88
C VAL A 59 -17.49 5.53 14.51
N VAL A 60 -18.58 6.30 14.51
CA VAL A 60 -19.19 6.86 13.30
C VAL A 60 -18.94 8.37 13.28
N VAL A 61 -18.48 8.87 12.14
CA VAL A 61 -18.25 10.29 11.88
C VAL A 61 -18.97 10.72 10.61
N ASP A 62 -19.26 12.00 10.49
CA ASP A 62 -19.69 12.60 9.22
C ASP A 62 -18.50 12.92 8.30
N MET A 63 -18.79 13.39 7.09
CA MET A 63 -17.79 13.80 6.10
C MET A 63 -17.02 15.07 6.51
N GLU A 64 -17.44 15.79 7.54
CA GLU A 64 -16.72 16.91 8.16
C GLU A 64 -15.82 16.43 9.33
N GLY A 65 -15.88 15.14 9.67
CA GLY A 65 -15.11 14.52 10.74
C GLY A 65 -15.70 14.72 12.14
N ARG A 66 -16.93 15.23 12.24
CA ARG A 66 -17.65 15.32 13.51
C ARG A 66 -18.16 13.95 13.91
N MET A 67 -18.01 13.62 15.18
CA MET A 67 -18.47 12.36 15.72
C MET A 67 -20.00 12.34 15.82
N LEU A 68 -20.62 11.35 15.20
CA LEU A 68 -22.06 11.12 15.23
C LEU A 68 -22.46 10.08 16.28
N GLY A 69 -21.54 9.18 16.63
CA GLY A 69 -21.76 8.17 17.67
C GLY A 69 -20.63 7.16 17.79
N TYR A 70 -20.75 6.30 18.79
CA TYR A 70 -19.91 5.11 19.03
C TYR A 70 -20.79 3.87 19.08
N GLY A 71 -20.21 2.66 19.17
CA GLY A 71 -20.97 1.44 19.37
C GLY A 71 -21.73 1.40 20.70
N ARG A 72 -22.23 0.24 21.12
CA ARG A 72 -23.11 0.14 22.30
C ARG A 72 -22.40 0.47 23.63
N HIS A 73 -21.07 0.52 23.66
CA HIS A 73 -20.29 0.87 24.85
C HIS A 73 -20.28 2.39 25.14
N ARG A 74 -21.36 2.88 25.77
CA ARG A 74 -21.48 4.29 26.21
C ARG A 74 -20.51 4.74 27.31
N SER A 75 -19.70 3.82 27.88
CA SER A 75 -18.81 4.10 29.00
C SER A 75 -17.40 4.55 28.62
N ARG A 76 -16.97 4.40 27.35
CA ARG A 76 -15.65 4.84 26.88
C ARG A 76 -15.78 6.11 26.04
N GLN A 77 -15.05 7.17 26.41
CA GLN A 77 -14.93 8.39 25.61
C GLN A 77 -13.99 8.16 24.42
N LEU A 78 -14.40 7.30 23.48
CA LEU A 78 -13.62 6.99 22.29
C LEU A 78 -13.62 8.19 21.33
N ARG A 79 -12.48 8.41 20.67
CA ARG A 79 -12.29 9.42 19.61
C ARG A 79 -11.89 8.71 18.32
N PRO A 80 -12.24 9.23 17.14
CA PRO A 80 -11.72 8.68 15.89
C PRO A 80 -10.19 8.73 15.87
N THR A 81 -9.57 7.91 15.02
CA THR A 81 -8.14 8.01 14.74
C THR A 81 -7.73 9.45 14.40
N SER A 82 -6.53 9.87 14.83
CA SER A 82 -5.97 11.18 14.50
C SER A 82 -5.72 11.37 13.01
N GLU A 83 -5.73 10.26 12.25
CA GLU A 83 -5.55 10.25 10.80
C GLU A 83 -6.85 10.25 10.00
N LEU A 84 -8.00 10.46 10.68
CA LEU A 84 -9.29 10.62 10.03
C LEU A 84 -9.27 11.61 8.85
N PRO A 85 -8.57 12.78 8.91
CA PRO A 85 -8.51 13.69 7.77
C PRO A 85 -8.00 13.04 6.48
N MET A 86 -7.03 12.11 6.56
CA MET A 86 -6.49 11.38 5.42
C MET A 86 -7.54 10.45 4.79
N HIS A 87 -8.33 9.75 5.62
CA HIS A 87 -9.43 8.89 5.16
C HIS A 87 -10.53 9.71 4.47
N LEU A 88 -10.96 10.81 5.09
CA LEU A 88 -11.99 11.69 4.53
C LEU A 88 -11.55 12.31 3.21
N GLU A 89 -10.26 12.66 3.09
CA GLU A 89 -9.73 13.18 1.83
C GLU A 89 -9.79 12.14 0.70
N ALA A 90 -9.37 10.90 0.96
CA ALA A 90 -9.51 9.82 0.01
C ALA A 90 -10.97 9.66 -0.46
N TYR A 91 -11.92 9.67 0.48
CA TYR A 91 -13.35 9.57 0.16
C TYR A 91 -13.91 10.75 -0.63
N ARG A 92 -13.35 11.96 -0.51
CA ARG A 92 -13.78 13.14 -1.28
C ARG A 92 -13.27 13.08 -2.72
N LEU A 93 -12.03 12.65 -2.91
CA LEU A 93 -11.39 12.56 -4.23
C LEU A 93 -11.80 11.31 -5.00
N ARG A 94 -12.26 10.27 -4.29
CA ARG A 94 -12.64 8.97 -4.86
C ARG A 94 -14.07 8.59 -4.45
N PRO A 95 -15.10 9.06 -5.17
CA PRO A 95 -16.49 8.64 -4.94
C PRO A 95 -16.72 7.14 -5.20
N ASP A 96 -15.82 6.48 -5.94
CA ASP A 96 -15.88 5.06 -6.31
C ASP A 96 -15.44 4.11 -5.17
N ILE A 97 -14.72 4.61 -4.16
CA ILE A 97 -14.25 3.79 -3.03
C ILE A 97 -15.23 3.84 -1.86
N ASN A 98 -15.28 2.73 -1.12
CA ASN A 98 -16.02 2.66 0.14
C ASN A 98 -15.15 2.29 1.32
N ALA A 99 -13.89 1.92 1.15
CA ALA A 99 -13.02 1.58 2.27
C ALA A 99 -11.61 2.12 2.07
N VAL A 100 -10.97 2.42 3.20
CA VAL A 100 -9.60 2.91 3.30
C VAL A 100 -8.90 2.14 4.42
N VAL A 101 -7.72 1.61 4.14
CA VAL A 101 -6.83 0.92 5.08
C VAL A 101 -5.50 1.65 5.12
N HIS A 102 -5.14 2.14 6.30
CA HIS A 102 -3.82 2.66 6.61
C HIS A 102 -3.09 1.67 7.54
N ALA A 103 -1.87 1.32 7.18
CA ALA A 103 -1.03 0.39 7.92
C ALA A 103 0.46 0.71 7.71
N HIS A 104 1.34 0.10 8.49
CA HIS A 104 2.79 0.32 8.52
C HIS A 104 3.57 -0.93 8.08
N PRO A 105 3.36 -1.43 6.84
CA PRO A 105 3.99 -2.65 6.35
C PRO A 105 5.54 -2.53 6.35
N PRO A 106 6.27 -3.41 7.09
CA PRO A 106 7.68 -3.16 7.41
C PRO A 106 8.61 -3.03 6.22
N ILE A 107 8.47 -3.87 5.19
CA ILE A 107 9.40 -3.84 4.05
C ILE A 107 9.13 -2.62 3.17
N ALA A 108 7.86 -2.29 2.90
CA ALA A 108 7.54 -1.07 2.18
C ALA A 108 8.04 0.19 2.89
N VAL A 109 7.88 0.26 4.23
CA VAL A 109 8.41 1.38 5.03
C VAL A 109 9.94 1.41 4.98
N ALA A 110 10.61 0.26 5.10
CA ALA A 110 12.07 0.19 5.02
C ALA A 110 12.60 0.67 3.66
N LEU A 111 11.97 0.27 2.56
CA LEU A 111 12.34 0.72 1.22
C LEU A 111 12.12 2.24 1.04
N SER A 112 11.03 2.78 1.59
CA SER A 112 10.81 4.24 1.59
C SER A 112 11.93 4.98 2.32
N ILE A 113 12.38 4.48 3.48
CA ILE A 113 13.49 5.06 4.25
C ILE A 113 14.80 5.00 3.47
N ALA A 114 15.01 3.90 2.73
CA ALA A 114 16.18 3.70 1.87
C ALA A 114 16.14 4.51 0.57
N GLY A 115 15.03 5.18 0.25
CA GLY A 115 14.85 5.90 -1.01
C GLY A 115 14.71 4.98 -2.22
N ILE A 116 14.29 3.73 -2.01
CA ILE A 116 14.04 2.75 -3.07
C ILE A 116 12.55 2.79 -3.43
N PRO A 117 12.19 3.13 -4.67
CA PRO A 117 10.79 3.27 -5.06
C PRO A 117 10.10 1.92 -5.24
N LEU A 118 8.76 1.92 -5.15
CA LEU A 118 7.89 0.75 -5.35
C LEU A 118 7.01 0.81 -6.60
N ASN A 119 7.29 1.74 -7.51
CA ASN A 119 6.57 1.92 -8.77
C ASN A 119 7.10 1.01 -9.91
N ASP A 120 8.02 0.09 -9.61
CA ASP A 120 8.57 -0.87 -10.59
C ASP A 120 7.53 -1.93 -11.00
N CYS A 121 7.38 -2.17 -12.30
CA CYS A 121 6.49 -3.22 -12.82
C CYS A 121 7.14 -4.61 -12.73
N LEU A 122 7.07 -5.23 -11.55
CA LEU A 122 7.70 -6.52 -11.25
C LEU A 122 6.75 -7.71 -11.33
N LEU A 123 5.51 -7.52 -10.89
CA LEU A 123 4.55 -8.59 -10.65
C LEU A 123 3.24 -8.33 -11.42
N PRO A 124 2.72 -9.31 -12.18
CA PRO A 124 1.45 -9.16 -12.90
C PRO A 124 0.27 -8.76 -12.01
N GLU A 125 0.18 -9.35 -10.82
CA GLU A 125 -0.90 -9.09 -9.87
C GLU A 125 -0.90 -7.65 -9.33
N VAL A 126 0.27 -7.04 -9.17
CA VAL A 126 0.39 -5.62 -8.79
C VAL A 126 -0.19 -4.76 -9.90
N ILE A 127 0.28 -4.96 -11.14
CA ILE A 127 -0.12 -4.16 -12.29
C ILE A 127 -1.64 -4.27 -12.48
N VAL A 128 -2.22 -5.46 -12.38
CA VAL A 128 -3.65 -5.68 -12.61
C VAL A 128 -4.51 -5.19 -11.44
N PHE A 129 -4.20 -5.56 -10.20
CA PHE A 129 -5.13 -5.37 -9.07
C PHE A 129 -4.88 -4.09 -8.26
N LEU A 130 -3.66 -3.57 -8.27
CA LEU A 130 -3.24 -2.42 -7.46
C LEU A 130 -2.89 -1.19 -8.31
N GLY A 131 -2.29 -1.39 -9.47
CA GLY A 131 -1.77 -0.29 -10.29
C GLY A 131 -0.37 0.11 -9.84
N LEU A 132 0.06 1.31 -10.22
CA LEU A 132 1.30 1.90 -9.73
C LEU A 132 1.23 2.21 -8.23
N ILE A 133 2.37 2.12 -7.55
CA ILE A 133 2.50 2.45 -6.12
C ILE A 133 3.48 3.63 -5.96
N PRO A 134 2.98 4.87 -6.02
CA PRO A 134 3.82 6.04 -5.77
C PRO A 134 4.17 6.14 -4.28
N THR A 135 5.27 6.82 -4.00
CA THR A 135 5.67 7.21 -2.65
C THR A 135 5.47 8.71 -2.49
N THR A 136 4.71 9.13 -1.47
CA THR A 136 4.46 10.56 -1.23
C THR A 136 5.74 11.27 -0.76
N ALA A 137 5.76 12.60 -0.79
CA ALA A 137 6.72 13.34 0.02
C ALA A 137 6.53 13.02 1.53
N TYR A 138 7.58 13.21 2.34
CA TYR A 138 7.44 13.13 3.79
C TYR A 138 6.51 14.22 4.28
N ALA A 139 5.60 13.85 5.17
CA ALA A 139 4.71 14.76 5.87
C ALA A 139 4.50 14.25 7.30
N THR A 140 4.30 15.19 8.23
CA THR A 140 4.06 14.84 9.63
C THR A 140 2.73 14.07 9.76
N PRO A 141 2.69 12.88 10.40
CA PRO A 141 1.45 12.14 10.60
C PRO A 141 0.38 12.97 11.32
N SER A 142 -0.90 12.73 11.01
CA SER A 142 -2.03 13.48 11.60
C SER A 142 -1.98 15.02 11.39
N SER A 143 -1.30 15.49 10.34
CA SER A 143 -1.22 16.91 9.98
C SER A 143 -1.92 17.22 8.65
N GLU A 144 -2.14 18.50 8.37
CA GLU A 144 -2.62 18.94 7.05
C GLU A 144 -1.61 18.65 5.93
N GLU A 145 -0.31 18.62 6.23
CA GLU A 145 0.73 18.27 5.25
C GLU A 145 0.51 16.84 4.75
N ASN A 146 0.13 15.91 5.64
CA ASN A 146 -0.15 14.52 5.27
C ASN A 146 -1.35 14.43 4.31
N VAL A 147 -2.38 15.23 4.56
CA VAL A 147 -3.56 15.33 3.68
C VAL A 147 -3.17 15.90 2.31
N ARG A 148 -2.31 16.92 2.27
CA ARG A 148 -1.80 17.48 1.00
C ARG A 148 -0.94 16.48 0.24
N ALA A 149 -0.08 15.75 0.94
CA ALA A 149 0.81 14.76 0.34
C ALA A 149 0.04 13.61 -0.33
N ILE A 150 -1.05 13.12 0.27
CA ILE A 150 -1.86 12.08 -0.37
C ILE A 150 -2.76 12.62 -1.50
N ARG A 151 -3.22 13.88 -1.41
CA ARG A 151 -4.11 14.52 -2.40
C ARG A 151 -3.52 14.48 -3.81
N GLU A 152 -2.20 14.59 -3.93
CA GLU A 152 -1.46 14.53 -5.19
C GLU A 152 -1.65 13.20 -5.94
N PHE A 153 -1.83 12.09 -5.22
CA PHE A 153 -1.80 10.74 -5.80
C PHE A 153 -3.13 9.98 -5.69
N ILE A 154 -3.88 10.16 -4.60
CA ILE A 154 -5.00 9.29 -4.24
C ILE A 154 -6.17 9.33 -5.24
N GLY A 155 -6.27 10.41 -6.03
CA GLY A 155 -7.25 10.53 -7.11
C GLY A 155 -7.09 9.52 -8.23
N HIS A 156 -5.90 8.92 -8.39
CA HIS A 156 -5.60 8.01 -9.50
C HIS A 156 -4.90 6.71 -9.09
N HIS A 157 -4.68 6.49 -7.80
CA HIS A 157 -3.94 5.33 -7.30
C HIS A 157 -4.75 4.59 -6.24
N ASP A 158 -4.65 3.27 -6.21
CA ASP A 158 -5.34 2.44 -5.23
C ASP A 158 -4.48 2.06 -4.02
N GLY A 159 -3.17 2.32 -4.09
CA GLY A 159 -2.22 2.14 -3.01
C GLY A 159 -1.09 3.15 -3.07
N LEU A 160 -0.73 3.70 -1.91
CA LEU A 160 0.34 4.68 -1.73
C LEU A 160 1.29 4.19 -0.66
N VAL A 161 2.58 4.51 -0.82
CA VAL A 161 3.56 4.48 0.26
C VAL A 161 3.69 5.89 0.83
N LEU A 162 3.59 6.03 2.14
CA LEU A 162 3.79 7.29 2.85
C LEU A 162 5.24 7.32 3.34
N GLN A 163 6.05 8.22 2.79
CA GLN A 163 7.49 8.27 3.05
C GLN A 163 7.82 8.27 4.55
N ARG A 164 8.59 7.27 5.00
CA ARG A 164 9.00 7.05 6.42
C ARG A 164 7.85 6.85 7.41
N HIS A 165 6.65 6.56 6.94
CA HIS A 165 5.46 6.49 7.77
C HIS A 165 4.73 5.16 7.62
N GLY A 166 4.24 4.83 6.44
CA GLY A 166 3.37 3.68 6.26
C GLY A 166 2.85 3.56 4.84
N SER A 167 1.60 3.11 4.71
CA SER A 167 0.91 2.94 3.44
C SER A 167 -0.55 3.35 3.56
N LEU A 168 -1.17 3.71 2.45
CA LEU A 168 -2.61 3.96 2.37
C LEU A 168 -3.15 3.18 1.17
N THR A 169 -4.15 2.35 1.39
CA THR A 169 -4.81 1.58 0.33
C THR A 169 -6.31 1.77 0.39
N VAL A 170 -6.94 1.75 -0.78
CA VAL A 170 -8.37 2.04 -0.93
C VAL A 170 -9.06 0.94 -1.70
N GLY A 171 -10.38 0.80 -1.55
CA GLY A 171 -11.15 -0.21 -2.27
C GLY A 171 -12.66 -0.01 -2.20
N LYS A 172 -13.39 -0.77 -3.00
CA LYS A 172 -14.86 -0.80 -3.02
C LYS A 172 -15.47 -1.40 -1.76
N ASP A 173 -14.68 -2.14 -1.00
CA ASP A 173 -15.03 -2.77 0.28
C ASP A 173 -13.76 -2.96 1.14
N PRO A 174 -13.91 -3.19 2.47
CA PRO A 174 -12.75 -3.30 3.37
C PRO A 174 -11.78 -4.42 3.00
N MET A 175 -12.30 -5.55 2.51
CA MET A 175 -11.47 -6.68 2.12
C MET A 175 -10.60 -6.35 0.90
N GLN A 176 -11.14 -5.67 -0.09
CA GLN A 176 -10.36 -5.24 -1.26
C GLN A 176 -9.24 -4.26 -0.87
N ALA A 177 -9.54 -3.28 -0.02
CA ALA A 177 -8.51 -2.35 0.47
C ALA A 177 -7.39 -3.12 1.22
N PHE A 178 -7.76 -4.09 2.06
CA PHE A 178 -6.78 -4.94 2.75
C PHE A 178 -5.96 -5.83 1.80
N MET A 179 -6.57 -6.48 0.81
CA MET A 179 -5.84 -7.29 -0.18
C MET A 179 -4.86 -6.45 -1.01
N ARG A 180 -5.19 -5.17 -1.25
CA ARG A 180 -4.28 -4.21 -1.88
C ARG A 180 -3.09 -3.89 -0.97
N LEU A 181 -3.28 -3.76 0.33
CA LEU A 181 -2.18 -3.65 1.31
C LEU A 181 -1.27 -4.89 1.27
N GLU A 182 -1.85 -6.10 1.22
CA GLU A 182 -1.07 -7.34 1.10
C GLU A 182 -0.25 -7.37 -0.20
N THR A 183 -0.85 -6.93 -1.31
CA THR A 183 -0.19 -6.88 -2.62
C THR A 183 0.96 -5.86 -2.63
N LEU A 184 0.76 -4.68 -2.01
CA LEU A 184 1.78 -3.64 -1.85
C LEU A 184 3.00 -4.17 -1.10
N GLU A 185 2.79 -4.80 0.07
CA GLU A 185 3.87 -5.35 0.87
C GLU A 185 4.55 -6.55 0.18
N GLN A 186 3.80 -7.34 -0.60
CA GLN A 186 4.39 -8.41 -1.40
C GLN A 186 5.33 -7.89 -2.49
N GLN A 187 4.96 -6.81 -3.18
CA GLN A 187 5.85 -6.15 -4.14
C GLN A 187 7.11 -5.60 -3.44
N ALA A 188 6.94 -5.00 -2.27
CA ALA A 188 8.05 -4.52 -1.45
C ALA A 188 9.02 -5.64 -1.07
N ARG A 189 8.49 -6.79 -0.66
CA ARG A 189 9.29 -7.99 -0.37
C ARG A 189 10.08 -8.46 -1.58
N MET A 190 9.45 -8.54 -2.76
CA MET A 190 10.16 -8.89 -3.99
C MET A 190 11.25 -7.88 -4.32
N ARG A 191 10.95 -6.58 -4.24
CA ARG A 191 11.92 -5.53 -4.52
C ARG A 191 13.13 -5.60 -3.58
N PHE A 192 12.88 -5.83 -2.29
CA PHE A 192 13.93 -5.99 -1.28
C PHE A 192 14.78 -7.25 -1.52
N MET A 193 14.18 -8.38 -1.86
CA MET A 193 14.92 -9.61 -2.17
C MET A 193 15.75 -9.49 -3.45
N LEU A 194 15.20 -8.87 -4.51
CA LEU A 194 15.92 -8.58 -5.75
C LEU A 194 17.15 -7.69 -5.48
N ALA A 195 17.00 -6.66 -4.64
CA ALA A 195 18.12 -5.81 -4.25
C ALA A 195 19.23 -6.59 -3.52
N GLN A 196 18.90 -7.53 -2.62
CA GLN A 196 19.90 -8.38 -1.95
C GLN A 196 20.65 -9.30 -2.93
N LEU A 197 19.93 -9.84 -3.93
CA LEU A 197 20.54 -10.62 -5.00
C LEU A 197 21.43 -9.76 -5.90
N GLY A 198 21.23 -8.44 -5.93
CA GLY A 198 21.85 -7.55 -6.92
C GLY A 198 21.22 -7.71 -8.30
N ALA A 199 19.94 -8.12 -8.32
CA ALA A 199 19.18 -8.42 -9.52
C ALA A 199 18.15 -7.31 -9.79
N TYR A 200 17.95 -7.00 -11.07
CA TYR A 200 16.81 -6.23 -11.52
C TYR A 200 16.42 -6.71 -12.92
N ASN A 201 15.18 -7.16 -13.06
CA ASN A 201 14.64 -7.64 -14.33
C ASN A 201 13.16 -7.25 -14.41
N PRO A 202 12.85 -6.02 -14.87
CA PRO A 202 11.47 -5.56 -14.97
C PRO A 202 10.70 -6.31 -16.06
N MET A 203 9.38 -6.29 -15.98
CA MET A 203 8.55 -6.93 -17.01
C MET A 203 8.74 -6.27 -18.38
N PRO A 204 8.75 -7.06 -19.48
CA PRO A 204 8.80 -6.50 -20.83
C PRO A 204 7.60 -5.59 -21.12
N PRO A 205 7.79 -4.50 -21.88
CA PRO A 205 6.73 -3.53 -22.17
C PRO A 205 5.46 -4.12 -22.78
N GLU A 206 5.61 -5.08 -23.69
CA GLU A 206 4.49 -5.75 -24.34
C GLU A 206 3.65 -6.56 -23.35
N GLU A 207 4.26 -7.15 -22.32
CA GLU A 207 3.53 -7.87 -21.29
C GLU A 207 2.81 -6.90 -20.35
N ILE A 208 3.42 -5.77 -20.01
CA ILE A 208 2.75 -4.71 -19.24
C ILE A 208 1.53 -4.20 -19.98
N ARG A 209 1.62 -3.94 -21.29
CA ARG A 209 0.46 -3.51 -22.10
C ARG A 209 -0.69 -4.52 -22.04
N LYS A 210 -0.41 -5.83 -22.09
CA LYS A 210 -1.44 -6.87 -21.94
C LYS A 210 -2.10 -6.80 -20.56
N LEU A 211 -1.32 -6.61 -19.51
CA LEU A 211 -1.83 -6.50 -18.14
C LEU A 211 -2.65 -5.23 -17.91
N LEU A 212 -2.24 -4.10 -18.46
CA LEU A 212 -3.01 -2.87 -18.45
C LEU A 212 -4.34 -3.04 -19.20
N ALA A 213 -4.33 -3.70 -20.36
CA ALA A 213 -5.56 -4.05 -21.08
C ALA A 213 -6.48 -4.98 -20.25
N MET A 214 -5.92 -5.89 -19.45
CA MET A 214 -6.69 -6.71 -18.49
C MET A 214 -7.31 -5.84 -17.40
N ARG A 215 -6.54 -4.94 -16.79
CA ARG A 215 -7.01 -3.99 -15.76
C ARG A 215 -8.19 -3.14 -16.26
N VAL A 216 -8.11 -2.64 -17.50
CA VAL A 216 -9.21 -1.91 -18.17
C VAL A 216 -10.45 -2.79 -18.32
N LYS A 217 -10.30 -4.02 -18.84
CA LYS A 217 -11.43 -4.97 -18.99
C LYS A 217 -12.10 -5.32 -17.65
N MET A 218 -11.34 -5.28 -16.56
CA MET A 218 -11.84 -5.54 -15.20
C MET A 218 -12.47 -4.30 -14.53
N GLY A 219 -12.45 -3.14 -15.18
CA GLY A 219 -12.97 -1.89 -14.63
C GLY A 219 -12.15 -1.35 -13.46
N LEU A 220 -10.85 -1.67 -13.43
CA LEU A 220 -9.93 -1.26 -12.36
C LEU A 220 -9.02 -0.09 -12.78
N ALA A 221 -9.05 0.32 -14.04
CA ALA A 221 -8.16 1.35 -14.57
C ALA A 221 -8.63 2.77 -14.23
N HIS A 222 -7.67 3.67 -14.00
CA HIS A 222 -7.92 5.09 -13.77
C HIS A 222 -7.66 5.94 -15.03
N PRO A 223 -8.36 7.08 -15.22
CA PRO A 223 -8.03 8.01 -16.31
C PRO A 223 -6.56 8.46 -16.25
N GLY A 224 -5.84 8.39 -17.37
CA GLY A 224 -4.43 8.78 -17.46
C GLY A 224 -3.42 7.76 -16.90
N GLU A 225 -3.88 6.63 -16.35
CA GLU A 225 -3.02 5.63 -15.70
C GLU A 225 -2.02 4.99 -16.67
N GLU A 226 -2.40 4.74 -17.91
CA GLU A 226 -1.51 4.15 -18.93
C GLU A 226 -0.29 5.04 -19.21
N GLU A 227 -0.46 6.37 -19.26
CA GLU A 227 0.63 7.32 -19.43
C GLU A 227 1.53 7.40 -18.18
N MET A 228 0.93 7.29 -16.98
CA MET A 228 1.67 7.22 -15.72
C MET A 228 2.53 5.96 -15.62
N PHE A 229 2.01 4.80 -16.03
CA PHE A 229 2.81 3.57 -16.14
C PHE A 229 4.03 3.78 -17.04
N CYS A 230 3.85 4.40 -18.21
CA CYS A 230 4.95 4.69 -19.13
C CYS A 230 5.99 5.67 -18.56
N THR A 231 5.56 6.72 -17.84
CA THR A 231 6.45 7.77 -17.30
C THR A 231 7.13 7.40 -15.99
N GLN A 232 6.47 6.63 -15.12
CA GLN A 232 6.98 6.31 -13.77
C GLN A 232 7.65 4.95 -13.64
N CYS A 233 7.21 3.91 -14.37
CA CYS A 233 7.83 2.57 -14.24
C CYS A 233 9.01 2.36 -15.21
N GLY A 234 9.25 3.30 -16.12
CA GLY A 234 10.35 3.23 -17.10
C GLY A 234 10.14 2.21 -18.21
N VAL A 235 8.93 1.67 -18.39
CA VAL A 235 8.66 0.65 -19.40
C VAL A 235 7.92 1.22 -20.62
N ASN A 236 8.77 1.76 -21.52
CA ASN A 236 8.60 2.02 -22.96
C ASN A 236 7.77 3.23 -23.43
N HIS A 237 8.40 3.92 -24.38
CA HIS A 237 8.15 5.29 -24.79
C HIS A 237 7.27 5.36 -26.03
N LEU A 238 6.36 6.33 -26.07
CA LEU A 238 5.80 6.87 -27.32
C LEU A 238 6.69 8.02 -27.87
N GLY A 239 8.02 7.86 -27.88
CA GLY A 239 8.92 8.83 -28.51
C GLY A 239 10.41 8.62 -28.24
N GLU A 240 11.26 8.84 -29.26
CA GLU A 240 12.71 8.59 -29.28
C GLU A 240 13.56 9.53 -28.38
N THR A 241 12.97 10.53 -27.72
CA THR A 241 13.71 11.63 -27.06
C THR A 241 13.94 11.49 -25.55
N HIS A 242 13.50 10.42 -24.90
CA HIS A 242 13.45 10.35 -23.42
C HIS A 242 14.63 9.61 -22.74
N LEU A 243 15.55 9.01 -23.50
CA LEU A 243 16.73 8.29 -22.98
C LEU A 243 17.72 9.19 -22.20
N GLN A 244 17.63 10.51 -22.31
CA GLN A 244 18.51 11.45 -21.60
C GLN A 244 18.02 11.85 -20.21
N ALA A 245 16.74 11.62 -19.86
CA ALA A 245 16.14 12.11 -18.61
C ALA A 245 16.08 11.07 -17.48
N MET A 246 16.28 9.77 -17.78
CA MET A 246 16.30 8.70 -16.80
C MET A 246 17.73 8.18 -16.56
N GLN A 247 18.65 9.08 -16.25
CA GLN A 247 19.86 8.62 -15.60
C GLN A 247 19.49 8.14 -14.20
N PRO A 248 19.87 6.91 -13.78
CA PRO A 248 19.85 6.58 -12.37
C PRO A 248 20.57 7.72 -11.64
N ASN A 249 20.04 8.15 -10.49
CA ASN A 249 20.76 9.09 -9.64
C ASN A 249 22.23 8.60 -9.59
N PRO A 250 23.22 9.37 -10.06
CA PRO A 250 24.60 8.89 -10.13
C PRO A 250 25.17 8.57 -8.74
N ASN A 251 24.47 8.97 -7.67
CA ASN A 251 24.74 8.63 -6.28
C ASN A 251 23.84 7.51 -5.69
N ALA A 252 22.85 7.02 -6.44
CA ALA A 252 22.13 5.79 -6.10
C ALA A 252 22.98 4.61 -6.58
N VAL A 253 23.87 4.13 -5.70
CA VAL A 253 24.64 2.92 -5.93
C VAL A 253 23.69 1.73 -5.97
N LEU A 254 23.22 1.37 -7.17
CA LEU A 254 22.79 0.03 -7.52
C LEU A 254 23.53 -0.35 -8.80
N SER A 255 24.75 -0.88 -8.62
CA SER A 255 25.51 -1.53 -9.68
C SER A 255 24.86 -2.88 -10.01
N GLY A 256 23.96 -2.92 -10.99
CA GLY A 256 23.41 -4.18 -11.48
C GLY A 256 22.39 -3.99 -12.59
N THR A 257 22.83 -4.07 -13.85
CA THR A 257 21.98 -4.04 -15.05
C THR A 257 21.88 -5.41 -15.74
N ALA A 258 22.15 -6.50 -15.03
CA ALA A 258 22.00 -7.85 -15.56
C ALA A 258 21.26 -8.73 -14.55
N VAL A 259 20.46 -9.67 -15.06
CA VAL A 259 20.06 -10.86 -14.30
C VAL A 259 21.36 -11.51 -13.82
N PRO A 260 21.60 -11.61 -12.49
CA PRO A 260 22.84 -12.19 -11.99
C PRO A 260 22.94 -13.66 -12.43
N ASP A 261 24.16 -14.07 -12.78
CA ASP A 261 24.48 -15.46 -13.10
C ASP A 261 23.90 -16.39 -12.01
N GLU A 262 23.28 -17.50 -12.43
CA GLU A 262 22.68 -18.49 -11.56
C GLU A 262 23.66 -18.97 -10.47
N ALA A 263 24.95 -19.07 -10.79
CA ALA A 263 25.99 -19.42 -9.82
C ALA A 263 26.15 -18.36 -8.72
N VAL A 264 26.06 -17.08 -9.06
CA VAL A 264 26.15 -15.95 -8.11
C VAL A 264 24.91 -15.90 -7.22
N VAL A 265 23.72 -16.14 -7.79
CA VAL A 265 22.48 -16.23 -7.03
C VAL A 265 22.55 -17.40 -6.04
N ARG A 266 22.95 -18.59 -6.50
CA ARG A 266 23.11 -19.78 -5.63
C ARG A 266 24.10 -19.52 -4.49
N GLN A 267 25.23 -18.88 -4.77
CA GLN A 267 26.23 -18.55 -3.76
C GLN A 267 25.70 -17.57 -2.69
N LYS A 268 25.03 -16.49 -3.11
CA LYS A 268 24.44 -15.52 -2.17
C LYS A 268 23.32 -16.14 -1.33
N VAL A 269 22.46 -16.94 -1.95
CA VAL A 269 21.40 -17.67 -1.22
C VAL A 269 22.02 -18.61 -0.18
N ALA A 270 23.05 -19.37 -0.55
CA ALA A 270 23.76 -20.25 0.39
C ALA A 270 24.37 -19.47 1.58
N GLN A 271 24.96 -18.29 1.33
CA GLN A 271 25.51 -17.43 2.39
C GLN A 271 24.42 -16.88 3.32
N ILE A 272 23.29 -16.42 2.77
CA ILE A 272 22.16 -15.91 3.56
C ILE A 272 21.56 -17.06 4.39
N VAL A 273 21.37 -18.24 3.81
CA VAL A 273 20.87 -19.42 4.52
C VAL A 273 21.82 -19.84 5.65
N ALA A 274 23.13 -19.91 5.39
CA ALA A 274 24.14 -20.29 6.39
C ALA A 274 24.25 -19.28 7.55
N SER A 275 24.07 -17.98 7.26
CA SER A 275 24.10 -16.91 8.27
C SER A 275 22.78 -16.78 9.04
N THR A 276 21.65 -17.17 8.45
CA THR A 276 20.32 -17.04 9.07
C THR A 276 19.91 -18.28 9.87
N LEU A 277 20.23 -19.49 9.40
CA LEU A 277 19.82 -20.74 10.05
C LEU A 277 20.90 -21.36 10.95
N GLY A 278 22.07 -20.72 11.04
CA GLY A 278 23.28 -21.38 11.52
C GLY A 278 23.75 -22.44 10.53
N LYS A 279 25.03 -22.79 10.57
CA LYS A 279 25.64 -23.77 9.65
C LYS A 279 24.78 -25.03 9.56
N THR A 280 24.15 -25.26 8.40
CA THR A 280 23.75 -26.61 8.01
C THR A 280 24.99 -27.22 7.39
N ASP A 281 25.62 -28.12 8.13
CA ASP A 281 26.79 -28.85 7.66
C ASP A 281 26.48 -29.49 6.31
N GLY A 282 27.30 -29.12 5.33
CA GLY A 282 27.05 -29.36 3.93
C GLY A 282 26.91 -30.83 3.59
N ASN A 283 25.93 -31.13 2.74
CA ASN A 283 25.97 -32.18 1.74
C ASN A 283 24.89 -31.87 0.69
N TYR A 284 25.31 -31.33 -0.45
CA TYR A 284 24.62 -31.42 -1.73
C TYR A 284 25.51 -32.21 -2.69
#